data_AF-A0A386RDG8-F1
#
_entry.id   AF-A0A386RDG8-F1
#
_cell.length_a   1.000
_cell.length_b   1.000
_cell.length_c   1.000
_cell.angle_alpha   90.00
_cell.angle_beta   90.00
_cell.angle_gamma   90.00
#
_symmetry.space_group_name_H-M   'P 1'
#
loop_
_entity.id
_entity.type
_entity.pdbx_description
1 polymer ?
#
loop_
_entity_poly.entity_id
_entity_poly.type
_entity_poly.pdbx_seq_one_letter_code
_entity_poly.pdbx_strand_id
1 'polypeptide(L)'
;MMHLDTVFTMINYDQCTVHPFILDKSGKIDIYVLEQDDHGEIKITPETDLIKVLKNYLHLSEIDLISTGGGDAIAAPREQWNDGSNTLAIAPGEVVTYDRNYVSNDLLRKHGILVHEIHSSELSRGRGGPRCMSYPLVREDL
;
A
#
# COMPACT_ATOMS: atom_id res chain seq x y z
N MET A 1 6.40 12.72 4.82
CA MET A 1 5.75 11.40 4.85
C MET A 1 5.76 10.93 6.30
N MET A 2 4.65 10.46 6.85
CA MET A 2 4.55 10.20 8.30
C MET A 2 4.62 8.71 8.63
N HIS A 3 4.00 7.84 7.82
CA HIS A 3 3.88 6.40 8.08
C HIS A 3 4.01 5.56 6.79
N LEU A 4 4.38 4.29 6.92
CA LEU A 4 4.53 3.35 5.79
C LEU A 4 3.25 3.21 4.97
N ASP A 5 2.10 3.17 5.64
CA ASP A 5 0.79 3.02 5.02
C ASP A 5 0.32 4.25 4.22
N THR A 6 1.07 5.35 4.29
CA THR A 6 0.84 6.50 3.40
C THR A 6 1.46 6.27 2.03
N VAL A 7 2.37 5.29 1.87
CA VAL A 7 3.07 5.02 0.59
C VAL A 7 3.10 3.57 0.15
N PHE A 8 2.68 2.63 1.00
CA PHE A 8 2.61 1.22 0.67
C PHE A 8 1.51 0.53 1.47
N THR A 9 0.56 -0.09 0.78
CA THR A 9 -0.55 -0.84 1.39
C THR A 9 -0.89 -2.08 0.55
N MET A 10 -0.99 -3.24 1.18
CA MET A 10 -1.47 -4.48 0.56
C MET A 10 -2.99 -4.47 0.50
N ILE A 11 -3.56 -4.72 -0.68
CA ILE A 11 -5.00 -4.59 -0.95
C ILE A 11 -5.65 -5.88 -1.47
N ASN A 12 -4.84 -6.84 -1.90
CA ASN A 12 -5.25 -8.18 -2.33
C ASN A 12 -4.13 -9.18 -2.03
N TYR A 13 -4.33 -10.46 -2.34
CA TYR A 13 -3.33 -11.52 -2.14
C TYR A 13 -1.97 -11.22 -2.79
N ASP A 14 -1.96 -10.61 -3.97
CA ASP A 14 -0.77 -10.32 -4.77
C ASP A 14 -0.70 -8.86 -5.28
N GLN A 15 -1.54 -7.97 -4.73
CA GLN A 15 -1.63 -6.57 -5.18
C GLN A 15 -1.43 -5.59 -4.04
N CYS A 16 -0.61 -4.57 -4.29
CA CYS A 16 -0.34 -3.48 -3.36
C CYS A 16 -0.50 -2.13 -4.04
N THR A 17 -1.05 -1.13 -3.34
CA THR A 17 -0.88 0.27 -3.75
C THR A 17 0.47 0.80 -3.29
N VAL A 18 1.18 1.48 -4.18
CA VAL A 18 2.49 2.06 -3.86
C VAL A 18 2.61 3.49 -4.39
N HIS A 19 3.35 4.32 -3.65
CA HIS A 19 3.86 5.58 -4.17
C HIS A 19 5.39 5.47 -4.39
N PRO A 20 5.92 5.88 -5.56
CA PRO A 20 7.33 5.69 -5.90
C PRO A 20 8.31 6.41 -4.95
N PHE A 21 7.84 7.35 -4.12
CA PHE A 21 8.67 8.01 -3.09
C PHE A 21 9.16 7.07 -1.99
N ILE A 22 8.63 5.86 -1.87
CA ILE A 22 9.17 4.87 -0.93
C ILE A 22 10.53 4.32 -1.39
N LEU A 23 10.82 4.42 -2.69
CA LEU A 23 12.07 3.95 -3.28
C LEU A 23 13.06 5.12 -3.41
N ASP A 24 14.34 4.80 -3.28
CA ASP A 24 15.43 5.73 -3.57
C ASP A 24 15.56 5.98 -5.09
N LYS A 25 16.54 6.82 -5.48
CA LYS A 25 16.80 7.14 -6.90
C LYS A 25 17.19 5.93 -7.75
N SER A 26 17.58 4.83 -7.12
CA SER A 26 17.97 3.57 -7.75
C SER A 26 16.84 2.53 -7.72
N GLY A 27 15.65 2.89 -7.22
CA GLY A 27 14.52 1.97 -7.08
C GLY A 27 14.64 1.00 -5.91
N LYS A 28 15.46 1.32 -4.89
CA LYS A 28 15.74 0.47 -3.72
C LYS A 28 15.19 1.07 -2.43
N ILE A 29 15.00 0.23 -1.43
CA ILE A 29 14.54 0.63 -0.09
C ILE A 29 15.25 -0.25 0.93
N ASP A 30 15.72 0.31 2.05
CA ASP A 30 16.30 -0.49 3.12
C ASP A 30 15.21 -1.32 3.82
N ILE A 31 15.34 -2.64 3.75
CA ILE A 31 14.43 -3.60 4.39
C ILE A 31 15.23 -4.44 5.36
N TYR A 32 14.70 -4.60 6.58
CA TYR A 32 15.29 -5.48 7.59
C TYR A 32 14.33 -6.64 7.81
N VAL A 33 14.74 -7.84 7.41
CA VAL A 33 14.02 -9.08 7.71
C VAL A 33 14.43 -9.52 9.12
N LEU A 34 13.45 -9.67 10.01
CA LEU A 34 13.66 -10.13 11.38
C LEU A 34 13.08 -11.54 11.50
N GLU A 35 13.93 -12.53 11.78
CA GLU A 35 13.55 -13.93 11.97
C GLU A 35 14.09 -14.41 13.33
N GLN A 36 13.39 -15.36 13.96
CA GLN A 36 13.92 -16.04 15.14
C GLN A 36 14.82 -17.19 14.68
N ASP A 37 16.04 -17.28 15.22
CA ASP A 37 16.96 -18.39 14.93
C ASP A 37 16.69 -19.64 15.79
N ASP A 38 17.44 -20.70 15.54
CA ASP A 38 17.34 -21.99 16.25
C ASP A 38 17.62 -21.89 17.76
N HIS A 39 18.20 -20.78 18.21
CA HIS A 39 18.52 -20.49 19.61
C HIS A 39 17.52 -19.53 20.27
N GLY A 40 16.53 -19.05 19.53
CA GLY A 40 15.52 -18.12 20.01
C GLY A 40 15.92 -16.65 19.91
N GLU A 41 17.08 -16.34 19.32
CA GLU A 41 17.60 -14.98 19.14
C GLU A 41 17.08 -14.36 17.84
N ILE A 42 17.05 -13.03 17.79
CA ILE A 42 16.61 -12.30 16.58
C ILE A 42 17.78 -12.22 15.59
N LYS A 43 17.64 -12.90 14.47
CA LYS A 43 18.47 -12.74 13.29
C LYS A 43 17.92 -11.63 12.41
N ILE A 44 18.77 -10.66 12.06
CA ILE A 44 18.42 -9.53 11.18
C ILE A 44 19.16 -9.68 9.86
N THR A 45 18.43 -9.80 8.76
CA THR A 45 18.98 -9.87 7.40
C THR A 45 18.60 -8.61 6.60
N PRO A 46 19.57 -7.78 6.17
CA PRO A 46 19.28 -6.62 5.33
C PRO A 46 18.99 -7.05 3.88
N GLU A 47 17.94 -6.46 3.30
CA GLU A 47 17.55 -6.61 1.90
C GLU A 47 17.23 -5.22 1.31
N THR A 48 17.30 -5.10 -0.01
CA THR A 48 17.05 -3.80 -0.68
C THR A 48 15.98 -3.86 -1.77
N ASP A 49 15.52 -5.06 -2.11
CA ASP A 49 14.62 -5.31 -3.21
C ASP A 49 13.23 -5.68 -2.68
N LEU A 50 12.34 -4.68 -2.68
CA LEU A 50 10.98 -4.82 -2.15
C LEU A 50 10.21 -5.94 -2.85
N ILE A 51 10.31 -6.02 -4.17
CA ILE A 51 9.58 -7.02 -4.97
C ILE A 51 10.09 -8.42 -4.62
N LYS A 52 11.40 -8.63 -4.59
CA LYS A 52 12.01 -9.91 -4.21
C LYS A 52 11.58 -10.34 -2.81
N VAL A 53 11.64 -9.42 -1.83
CA VAL A 53 11.26 -9.70 -0.45
C VAL A 53 9.78 -10.11 -0.38
N LEU A 54 8.87 -9.32 -0.96
CA LEU A 54 7.44 -9.62 -0.93
C LEU A 54 7.12 -10.97 -1.59
N LYS A 55 7.70 -11.26 -2.77
CA LYS A 55 7.53 -12.55 -3.46
C LYS A 55 7.97 -13.73 -2.60
N ASN A 56 9.12 -13.61 -1.92
CA ASN A 56 9.66 -14.67 -1.07
C ASN A 56 8.76 -14.96 0.14
N TYR A 57 8.31 -13.92 0.85
CA TYR A 57 7.56 -14.07 2.11
C TYR A 57 6.06 -14.29 1.94
N LEU A 58 5.48 -13.86 0.81
CA LEU A 58 4.10 -14.17 0.45
C LEU A 58 3.99 -15.45 -0.38
N HIS A 59 5.11 -16.09 -0.72
CA HIS A 59 5.18 -17.27 -1.58
C HIS A 59 4.53 -17.06 -2.96
N LEU A 60 4.79 -15.90 -3.57
CA LEU A 60 4.19 -15.49 -4.84
C LEU A 60 5.20 -15.55 -5.99
N SER A 61 4.74 -15.99 -7.15
CA SER A 61 5.52 -15.93 -8.39
C SER A 61 5.60 -14.54 -8.98
N GLU A 62 4.64 -13.67 -8.70
CA GLU A 62 4.58 -12.27 -9.15
C GLU A 62 3.86 -11.40 -8.11
N ILE A 63 4.08 -10.09 -8.20
CA ILE A 63 3.38 -9.10 -7.38
C ILE A 63 3.05 -7.88 -8.23
N ASP A 64 1.84 -7.36 -8.08
CA ASP A 64 1.35 -6.20 -8.81
C ASP A 64 1.39 -4.96 -7.91
N LEU A 65 2.28 -4.02 -8.27
CA LEU A 65 2.44 -2.76 -7.55
C LEU A 65 1.71 -1.63 -8.30
N ILE A 66 0.49 -1.33 -7.84
CA ILE A 66 -0.39 -0.33 -8.43
C ILE A 66 0.03 1.07 -7.97
N SER A 67 0.53 1.88 -8.90
CA SER A 67 1.08 3.20 -8.59
C SER A 67 -0.01 4.24 -8.35
N THR A 68 0.02 4.93 -7.22
CA THR A 68 -0.88 6.06 -6.92
C THR A 68 -0.76 7.16 -7.98
N GLY A 69 -1.90 7.64 -8.46
CA GLY A 69 -2.02 8.61 -9.56
C GLY A 69 -1.45 8.10 -10.90
N GLY A 70 -1.24 6.80 -11.05
CA GLY A 70 -0.73 6.18 -12.28
C GLY A 70 0.70 6.60 -12.68
N GLY A 71 1.48 7.15 -11.74
CA GLY A 71 2.81 7.69 -12.02
C GLY A 71 2.82 9.00 -12.80
N ASP A 72 1.66 9.63 -13.02
CA ASP A 72 1.58 10.94 -13.68
C ASP A 72 2.21 12.03 -12.81
N ALA A 73 2.99 12.92 -13.44
CA ALA A 73 3.79 13.93 -12.76
C ALA A 73 2.95 14.95 -11.96
N ILE A 74 1.65 15.07 -12.23
CA ILE A 74 0.73 15.98 -11.55
C ILE A 74 -0.23 15.20 -10.65
N ALA A 75 -0.83 14.11 -11.16
CA ALA A 75 -1.81 13.34 -10.41
C ALA A 75 -1.17 12.56 -9.26
N ALA A 76 -0.01 11.93 -9.47
CA ALA A 76 0.66 11.15 -8.43
C ALA A 76 0.96 11.97 -7.16
N PRO A 77 1.67 13.12 -7.20
CA PRO A 77 1.92 13.91 -6.00
C PRO A 77 0.63 14.48 -5.39
N ARG A 78 -0.38 14.82 -6.20
CA ARG A 78 -1.66 15.36 -5.72
C ARG A 78 -2.48 14.30 -4.98
N GLU A 79 -2.61 13.10 -5.53
CA GLU A 79 -3.39 12.02 -4.92
C GLU A 79 -2.65 11.38 -3.76
N GLN A 80 -1.31 11.32 -3.82
CA GLN A 80 -0.49 10.97 -2.68
C GLN A 80 -0.69 11.93 -1.50
N TRP A 81 -0.80 13.23 -1.78
CA TRP A 81 -1.10 14.22 -0.76
C TRP A 81 -2.49 14.03 -0.12
N ASN A 82 -3.42 13.44 -0.86
CA ASN A 82 -4.77 13.10 -0.41
C ASN A 82 -4.88 11.64 0.06
N ASP A 83 -3.75 11.02 0.45
CA ASP A 83 -3.68 9.66 0.98
C ASP A 83 -4.17 8.57 0.01
N GLY A 84 -3.87 8.71 -1.29
CA GLY A 84 -4.26 7.75 -2.33
C GLY A 84 -3.68 6.33 -2.19
N SER A 85 -2.54 6.16 -1.49
CA SER A 85 -2.01 4.83 -1.14
C SER A 85 -2.59 4.28 0.17
N ASN A 86 -3.32 5.08 0.94
CA ASN A 86 -3.84 4.71 2.27
C ASN A 86 -5.23 4.09 2.17
N THR A 87 -5.33 3.05 1.35
CA THR A 87 -6.58 2.35 1.07
C THR A 87 -6.91 1.36 2.19
N LEU A 88 -8.19 1.19 2.50
CA LEU A 88 -8.64 0.19 3.48
C LEU A 88 -9.21 -1.02 2.74
N ALA A 89 -8.49 -2.14 2.72
CA ALA A 89 -9.03 -3.40 2.25
C ALA A 89 -10.02 -3.97 3.28
N ILE A 90 -11.28 -4.18 2.86
CA ILE A 90 -12.32 -4.82 3.70
C ILE A 90 -12.48 -6.30 3.38
N ALA A 91 -12.12 -6.71 2.16
CA ALA A 91 -11.88 -8.09 1.74
C ALA A 91 -10.73 -8.10 0.70
N PRO A 92 -10.12 -9.26 0.39
CA PRO A 92 -9.12 -9.33 -0.68
C PRO A 92 -9.68 -8.81 -2.01
N GLY A 93 -9.06 -7.75 -2.55
CA GLY A 93 -9.52 -7.13 -3.79
C GLY A 93 -10.73 -6.18 -3.64
N GLU A 94 -11.16 -5.87 -2.42
CA GLU A 94 -12.26 -4.95 -2.14
C GLU A 94 -11.83 -3.87 -1.14
N VAL A 95 -11.83 -2.61 -1.58
CA VAL A 95 -11.24 -1.50 -0.85
C VAL A 95 -12.18 -0.33 -0.66
N VAL A 96 -11.97 0.42 0.42
CA VAL A 96 -12.57 1.74 0.65
C VAL A 96 -11.52 2.82 0.40
N THR A 97 -11.86 3.80 -0.42
CA THR A 97 -10.98 4.93 -0.81
C THR A 97 -11.72 6.27 -0.74
N TYR A 98 -10.98 7.37 -0.87
CA TYR A 98 -11.58 8.68 -1.06
C TYR A 98 -11.94 8.94 -2.52
N ASP A 99 -13.10 9.56 -2.74
CA ASP A 99 -13.63 9.98 -4.05
C ASP A 99 -12.69 10.91 -4.85
N ARG A 100 -11.93 11.75 -4.13
CA ARG A 100 -11.04 12.74 -4.75
C ARG A 100 -9.81 12.15 -5.44
N ASN A 101 -9.50 10.86 -5.24
CA ASN A 101 -8.34 10.17 -5.82
C ASN A 101 -8.73 9.42 -7.10
N TYR A 102 -9.38 10.14 -8.02
CA TYR A 102 -10.06 9.55 -9.17
C TYR A 102 -9.11 8.81 -10.14
N VAL A 103 -7.85 9.23 -10.28
CA VAL A 103 -6.88 8.52 -11.15
C VAL A 103 -6.49 7.19 -10.51
N SER A 104 -6.18 7.19 -9.22
CA SER A 104 -5.88 5.96 -8.48
C SER A 104 -7.09 5.02 -8.43
N ASN A 105 -8.29 5.54 -8.20
CA ASN A 105 -9.51 4.75 -8.14
C ASN A 105 -9.83 4.09 -9.50
N ASP A 106 -9.66 4.81 -10.61
CA ASP A 106 -9.80 4.25 -11.95
C ASP A 106 -8.74 3.16 -12.24
N LEU A 107 -7.49 3.38 -11.83
CA LEU A 107 -6.43 2.39 -11.98
C LEU A 107 -6.70 1.13 -11.16
N LEU A 108 -7.11 1.26 -9.90
CA LEU A 108 -7.52 0.13 -9.05
C LEU A 108 -8.58 -0.73 -9.74
N ARG A 109 -9.62 -0.10 -10.32
CA ARG A 109 -10.68 -0.82 -11.06
C ARG A 109 -10.14 -1.55 -12.29
N LYS A 110 -9.22 -0.94 -13.03
CA LYS A 110 -8.57 -1.58 -14.19
C LYS A 110 -7.75 -2.80 -13.79
N HIS A 111 -7.25 -2.84 -12.55
CA HIS A 111 -6.55 -3.97 -11.95
C HIS A 111 -7.49 -4.97 -11.26
N GLY A 112 -8.81 -4.86 -11.47
CA GLY A 112 -9.80 -5.81 -10.96
C GLY A 112 -10.24 -5.58 -9.50
N ILE A 113 -9.83 -4.47 -8.88
CA ILE A 113 -10.19 -4.14 -7.50
C ILE A 113 -11.61 -3.54 -7.46
N LEU A 114 -12.44 -4.03 -6.53
CA LEU A 114 -13.73 -3.42 -6.19
C LEU A 114 -13.48 -2.20 -5.29
N VAL A 115 -13.87 -1.01 -5.76
CA VAL A 115 -13.58 0.27 -5.08
C VAL A 115 -14.85 0.93 -4.57
N HIS A 116 -14.95 1.07 -3.25
CA HIS A 116 -15.97 1.84 -2.55
C HIS A 116 -15.45 3.24 -2.21
N GLU A 117 -16.03 4.26 -2.83
CA GLU A 117 -15.61 5.64 -2.62
C GLU A 117 -16.44 6.31 -1.52
N ILE A 118 -15.77 7.03 -0.62
CA ILE A 118 -16.42 7.91 0.36
C ILE A 118 -16.04 9.37 0.12
N HIS A 119 -16.96 10.28 0.40
CA HIS A 119 -16.71 11.72 0.32
C HIS A 119 -15.67 12.16 1.35
N SER A 120 -14.71 12.94 0.88
CA SER A 120 -13.45 13.19 1.60
C SER A 120 -13.17 14.66 1.94
N SER A 121 -14.11 15.56 1.66
CA SER A 121 -13.92 17.03 1.71
C SER A 121 -13.33 17.55 3.02
N GLU A 122 -13.86 17.10 4.16
CA GLU A 122 -13.44 17.55 5.49
C GLU A 122 -12.42 16.59 6.13
N LEU A 123 -12.65 15.28 6.06
CA LEU A 123 -11.80 14.28 6.71
C LEU A 123 -10.37 14.29 6.17
N SER A 124 -10.20 14.47 4.85
CA SER A 124 -8.87 14.51 4.24
C SER A 124 -8.02 15.72 4.67
N ARG A 125 -8.62 16.76 5.27
CA ARG A 125 -7.85 17.88 5.85
C ARG A 125 -6.97 17.43 7.02
N GLY A 126 -7.34 16.34 7.68
CA GLY A 126 -6.54 15.68 8.70
C GLY A 126 -5.33 14.90 8.19
N ARG A 127 -5.16 14.78 6.85
CA ARG A 127 -4.05 14.04 6.20
C ARG A 127 -4.00 12.56 6.59
N GLY A 128 -5.12 11.89 6.39
CA GLY A 128 -5.23 10.44 6.50
C GLY A 128 -6.36 9.90 5.62
N GLY A 129 -6.15 8.71 5.05
CA GLY A 129 -7.14 7.97 4.28
C GLY A 129 -8.06 7.11 5.16
N PRO A 130 -8.95 6.31 4.53
CA PRO A 130 -9.82 5.37 5.24
C PRO A 130 -9.06 4.42 6.18
N ARG A 131 -7.84 4.00 5.82
CA ARG A 131 -7.04 3.11 6.66
C ARG A 131 -6.59 3.80 7.96
N CYS A 132 -6.12 5.05 7.89
CA CYS A 132 -5.74 5.85 9.06
C CYS A 132 -6.89 6.08 10.06
N MET A 133 -8.15 6.03 9.60
CA MET A 133 -9.34 6.19 10.45
C MET A 133 -9.87 4.86 11.02
N SER A 134 -9.16 3.76 10.77
CA SER A 134 -9.64 2.42 11.09
C SER A 134 -8.61 1.64 11.90
N TYR A 135 -9.11 0.72 12.72
CA TYR A 135 -8.30 -0.23 13.48
C TYR A 135 -9.02 -1.58 13.48
N PRO A 136 -8.70 -2.49 12.54
CA PRO A 136 -9.36 -3.79 12.46
C PRO A 136 -9.16 -4.58 13.76
N LEU A 137 -10.25 -4.98 14.40
CA LEU A 137 -10.22 -5.79 15.63
C LEU A 137 -10.19 -7.29 15.32
N VAL A 138 -10.92 -7.70 14.28
CA VAL A 138 -11.03 -9.09 13.82
C VAL A 138 -11.08 -9.08 12.29
N ARG A 139 -10.36 -10.01 11.66
CA ARG A 139 -10.48 -10.38 10.25
C ARG A 139 -10.54 -11.91 10.18
N GLU A 140 -11.16 -12.43 9.14
CA GLU A 140 -11.13 -13.87 8.87
C GLU A 140 -9.72 -14.31 8.46
N ASP A 141 -9.41 -15.58 8.70
CA ASP A 141 -8.16 -16.19 8.25
C ASP A 141 -8.11 -16.25 6.72
N LEU A 142 -6.90 -16.10 6.15
CA LEU A 142 -6.64 -16.16 4.71
C LEU A 142 -6.29 -17.57 4.22
#